data_AF-A0A813UZ90-F1
#
_entry.id   AF-A0A813UZ90-F1
#
_cell.length_a   1.000
_cell.length_b   1.000
_cell.length_c   1.000
_cell.angle_alpha   90.00
_cell.angle_beta   90.00
_cell.angle_gamma   90.00
#
_symmetry.space_group_name_H-M   'P 1'
#
loop_
_entity.id
_entity.type
_entity.pdbx_description
1 polymer ?
#
loop_
_entity_poly.entity_id
_entity_poly.type
_entity_poly.pdbx_seq_one_letter_code
_entity_poly.pdbx_strand_id
1 'polypeptide(L)'
;MLNRRIMKHDLMKLGLTSNRVKKSLSGIMLFIHEKLISTMAELQSSTFQFHSQTFGQNIRIENNGAHAKRFSSFDNGITFSSKPVQINERVYIKIVDIDETKQWCGSLAIGFTQVDPSLINQKDLPKTASPNLSQITSGKSWLKRLYETLSKHLIITFFYNMDGAFYILDGQEQEISKNIEINKPIWALIDIYGNVKGCTFTVAPKILDDGRSLFEKYNQKPDKLELKYYKDLNISSLKPLTFSSVHGPEIELYCEYKLALRKRCNRLIRPYLFVNFAIGPSDEFYFRLLSVDPVYRTSGYFGLTNVNPSMFENRLETLPSDPNSLLDRKEYWLLFDNVFDEQLHELDEYKIAYDTDTGEIILEKNNKPDSKKTIVFADKTQTLYPFFFMNGRITSLSLIGLVAENLMNIIDDPAKQARMIDGEIDDSDLCPICCERKVTCVLIPCGHLTFCVECRDKYKEKICEFIVFIKQISFLDQK
;
A
#
# COMPACT_ATOMS: atom_id res chain seq x y z
N MET A 1 -27.70 -18.42 14.17
CA MET A 1 -28.45 -19.47 13.44
C MET A 1 -29.50 -18.85 12.50
N LEU A 2 -29.10 -17.98 11.60
CA LEU A 2 -29.89 -17.57 10.42
C LEU A 2 -28.90 -17.61 9.23
N ASN A 3 -29.35 -18.01 8.04
CA ASN A 3 -28.58 -18.18 6.78
C ASN A 3 -28.22 -19.61 6.31
N ARG A 4 -28.98 -20.65 6.70
CA ARG A 4 -28.94 -21.95 5.98
C ARG A 4 -30.16 -22.27 5.10
N ARG A 5 -31.15 -21.37 4.98
CA ARG A 5 -32.41 -21.67 4.25
C ARG A 5 -32.54 -21.08 2.84
N ILE A 6 -31.63 -20.21 2.38
CA ILE A 6 -31.80 -19.54 1.08
C ILE A 6 -31.21 -20.35 -0.10
N MET A 7 -30.17 -21.17 0.10
CA MET A 7 -29.53 -21.88 -1.02
C MET A 7 -30.31 -23.08 -1.61
N LYS A 8 -31.35 -23.59 -0.94
CA LYS A 8 -32.01 -24.84 -1.38
C LYS A 8 -33.11 -24.61 -2.42
N HIS A 9 -33.67 -23.41 -2.49
CA HIS A 9 -34.78 -23.09 -3.39
C HIS A 9 -34.30 -22.76 -4.81
N ASP A 10 -33.12 -22.13 -4.95
CA ASP A 10 -32.61 -21.69 -6.25
C ASP A 10 -31.84 -22.78 -7.02
N LEU A 11 -31.27 -23.76 -6.31
CA LEU A 11 -30.57 -24.90 -6.93
C LEU A 11 -31.51 -25.93 -7.59
N MET A 12 -32.81 -25.96 -7.24
CA MET A 12 -33.77 -26.87 -7.90
C MET A 12 -34.26 -26.34 -9.25
N LYS A 13 -34.14 -25.04 -9.54
CA LYS A 13 -34.60 -24.44 -10.80
C LYS A 13 -33.65 -24.65 -12.00
N LEU A 14 -32.43 -25.13 -11.77
CA LEU A 14 -31.42 -25.28 -12.83
C LEU A 14 -31.20 -26.72 -13.32
N GLY A 15 -31.94 -27.73 -12.84
CA GLY A 15 -31.91 -29.09 -13.42
C GLY A 15 -30.55 -29.81 -13.40
N LEU A 16 -29.56 -29.32 -12.66
CA LEU A 16 -28.21 -29.89 -12.65
C LEU A 16 -28.03 -30.83 -11.46
N THR A 17 -28.22 -32.12 -11.69
CA THR A 17 -27.97 -33.15 -10.68
C THR A 17 -26.47 -33.41 -10.48
N SER A 18 -26.08 -33.23 -9.22
CA SER A 18 -24.84 -33.62 -8.53
C SER A 18 -24.16 -34.88 -9.07
N ASN A 19 -22.98 -34.74 -9.71
CA ASN A 19 -21.78 -35.60 -9.54
C ASN A 19 -20.64 -35.21 -10.52
N ARG A 20 -20.95 -34.70 -11.72
CA ARG A 20 -19.93 -34.24 -12.70
C ARG A 20 -19.19 -32.98 -12.25
N VAL A 21 -19.89 -32.02 -11.65
CA VAL A 21 -19.31 -30.75 -11.18
C VAL A 21 -18.32 -30.96 -10.02
N LYS A 22 -18.59 -31.92 -9.12
CA LYS A 22 -17.68 -32.24 -7.99
C LYS A 22 -16.35 -32.82 -8.44
N LYS A 23 -16.33 -33.72 -9.44
CA LYS A 23 -15.09 -34.28 -10.03
C LYS A 23 -14.29 -33.24 -10.82
N SER A 24 -14.97 -32.33 -11.52
CA SER A 24 -14.33 -31.25 -12.27
C SER A 24 -13.68 -30.22 -11.33
N LEU A 25 -14.36 -29.83 -10.26
CA LEU A 25 -13.83 -28.86 -9.28
C LEU A 25 -12.67 -29.44 -8.48
N SER A 26 -12.69 -30.73 -8.11
CA SER A 26 -11.56 -31.38 -7.44
C SER A 26 -10.33 -31.50 -8.34
N GLY A 27 -10.52 -31.81 -9.63
CA GLY A 27 -9.42 -31.87 -10.60
C GLY A 27 -8.80 -30.50 -10.89
N ILE A 28 -9.62 -29.45 -10.99
CA ILE A 28 -9.16 -28.06 -11.17
C ILE A 28 -8.42 -27.57 -9.92
N MET A 29 -8.92 -27.86 -8.71
CA MET A 29 -8.21 -27.52 -7.46
C MET A 29 -6.85 -28.23 -7.35
N LEU A 30 -6.76 -29.51 -7.71
CA LEU A 30 -5.49 -30.26 -7.71
C LEU A 30 -4.49 -29.70 -8.73
N PHE A 31 -4.95 -29.39 -9.95
CA PHE A 31 -4.10 -28.81 -10.98
C PHE A 31 -3.60 -27.40 -10.62
N ILE A 32 -4.46 -26.56 -10.02
CA ILE A 32 -4.08 -25.23 -9.52
C ILE A 32 -3.08 -25.37 -8.36
N HIS A 33 -3.29 -26.33 -7.45
CA HIS A 33 -2.38 -26.58 -6.33
C HIS A 33 -1.01 -27.09 -6.79
N GLU A 34 -0.95 -28.02 -7.75
CA GLU A 34 0.33 -28.49 -8.32
C GLU A 34 1.05 -27.39 -9.09
N LYS A 35 0.33 -26.56 -9.86
CA LYS A 35 0.92 -25.45 -10.62
C LYS A 35 1.38 -24.29 -9.73
N LEU A 36 0.67 -24.01 -8.63
CA LEU A 36 1.11 -23.12 -7.55
C LEU A 36 2.34 -23.68 -6.82
N ILE A 37 2.37 -24.98 -6.50
CA ILE A 37 3.56 -25.61 -5.90
C ILE A 37 4.75 -25.52 -6.85
N SER A 38 4.57 -25.78 -8.15
CA SER A 38 5.63 -25.67 -9.16
C SER A 38 6.15 -24.25 -9.30
N THR A 39 5.26 -23.25 -9.37
CA THR A 39 5.68 -21.82 -9.47
C THR A 39 6.28 -21.30 -8.17
N MET A 40 5.79 -21.74 -7.00
CA MET A 40 6.42 -21.43 -5.71
C MET A 40 7.78 -22.12 -5.57
N ALA A 41 7.93 -23.34 -6.10
CA ALA A 41 9.21 -24.07 -6.15
C ALA A 41 10.20 -23.42 -7.14
N GLU A 42 9.75 -22.93 -8.29
CA GLU A 42 10.57 -22.16 -9.25
C GLU A 42 11.03 -20.82 -8.66
N LEU A 43 10.14 -20.11 -7.94
CA LEU A 43 10.50 -18.88 -7.22
C LEU A 43 11.46 -19.17 -6.05
N GLN A 44 11.24 -20.25 -5.28
CA GLN A 44 12.17 -20.71 -4.22
C GLN A 44 13.49 -21.26 -4.78
N SER A 45 13.51 -21.76 -6.01
CA SER A 45 14.72 -22.22 -6.71
C SER A 45 15.60 -21.06 -7.18
N SER A 46 15.03 -19.86 -7.33
CA SER A 46 15.74 -18.67 -7.81
C SER A 46 16.38 -17.85 -6.67
N THR A 47 15.93 -18.03 -5.43
CA THR A 47 16.45 -17.31 -4.26
C THR A 47 17.58 -18.06 -3.57
N PHE A 48 18.58 -17.32 -3.10
CA PHE A 48 19.61 -17.88 -2.23
C PHE A 48 19.01 -18.43 -0.93
N GLN A 49 19.64 -19.45 -0.39
CA GLN A 49 19.37 -19.96 0.96
C GLN A 49 20.67 -19.89 1.77
N PHE A 50 20.54 -19.83 3.08
CA PHE A 50 21.64 -19.98 4.02
C PHE A 50 22.08 -21.45 4.08
N HIS A 51 23.38 -21.67 4.23
CA HIS A 51 23.95 -22.99 4.41
C HIS A 51 23.35 -23.67 5.64
N SER A 52 22.86 -24.91 5.50
CA SER A 52 22.04 -25.57 6.53
C SER A 52 22.83 -26.21 7.66
N GLN A 53 24.15 -26.35 7.51
CA GLN A 53 25.02 -27.05 8.48
C GLN A 53 26.13 -26.18 9.05
N THR A 54 26.44 -25.05 8.42
CA THR A 54 27.63 -24.24 8.74
C THR A 54 27.21 -22.80 8.95
N PHE A 55 27.07 -22.43 10.21
CA PHE A 55 26.73 -21.07 10.66
C PHE A 55 27.16 -20.90 12.12
N GLY A 56 27.29 -19.66 12.58
CA GLY A 56 27.75 -19.34 13.93
C GLY A 56 26.82 -19.90 15.01
N GLN A 57 27.38 -20.15 16.19
CA GLN A 57 26.70 -20.85 17.29
C GLN A 57 25.43 -20.14 17.79
N ASN A 58 25.33 -18.83 17.60
CA ASN A 58 24.17 -18.04 18.00
C ASN A 58 23.15 -17.85 16.88
N ILE A 59 23.33 -18.50 15.72
CA ILE A 59 22.41 -18.43 14.58
C ILE A 59 21.44 -19.60 14.57
N ARG A 60 20.20 -19.29 14.22
CA ARG A 60 19.18 -20.24 13.80
C ARG A 60 18.78 -19.93 12.36
N ILE A 61 18.76 -20.97 11.53
CA ILE A 61 18.26 -20.89 10.16
C ILE A 61 16.79 -21.34 10.16
N GLU A 62 15.92 -20.52 9.59
CA GLU A 62 14.47 -20.69 9.58
C GLU A 62 13.91 -20.60 8.14
N ASN A 63 12.63 -20.93 7.97
CA ASN A 63 11.90 -20.84 6.70
C ASN A 63 12.62 -21.51 5.53
N ASN A 64 12.94 -22.80 5.69
CA ASN A 64 13.60 -23.63 4.68
C ASN A 64 14.92 -23.02 4.15
N GLY A 65 15.71 -22.42 5.04
CA GLY A 65 16.99 -21.85 4.65
C GLY A 65 16.93 -20.40 4.20
N ALA A 66 15.75 -19.77 4.07
CA ALA A 66 15.67 -18.40 3.60
C ALA A 66 16.05 -17.36 4.68
N HIS A 67 15.88 -17.67 5.97
CA HIS A 67 16.01 -16.71 7.06
C HIS A 67 17.11 -17.11 8.04
N ALA A 68 17.96 -16.18 8.42
CA ALA A 68 18.97 -16.37 9.47
C ALA A 68 18.73 -15.37 10.60
N LYS A 69 18.60 -15.90 11.82
CA LYS A 69 18.31 -15.11 13.02
C LYS A 69 19.30 -15.44 14.13
N ARG A 70 19.89 -14.40 14.71
CA ARG A 70 20.68 -14.49 15.93
C ARG A 70 19.75 -14.53 17.13
N PHE A 71 19.81 -15.61 17.92
CA PHE A 71 18.91 -15.82 19.06
C PHE A 71 19.51 -15.43 20.42
N SER A 72 20.83 -15.24 20.50
CA SER A 72 21.55 -14.87 21.73
C SER A 72 22.80 -14.06 21.45
N SER A 73 23.26 -13.28 22.43
CA SER A 73 24.48 -12.45 22.37
C SER A 73 24.45 -11.42 21.22
N PHE A 74 25.61 -10.80 20.98
CA PHE A 74 25.89 -9.86 19.89
C PHE A 74 26.85 -10.42 18.82
N ASP A 75 27.43 -11.59 19.07
CA ASP A 75 28.49 -12.24 18.29
C ASP A 75 28.11 -13.67 17.86
N ASN A 76 29.04 -14.41 17.26
CA ASN A 76 28.86 -15.74 16.68
C ASN A 76 27.74 -15.77 15.62
N GLY A 77 27.72 -14.74 14.77
CA GLY A 77 26.66 -14.47 13.80
C GLY A 77 26.97 -14.87 12.35
N ILE A 78 28.07 -15.59 12.12
CA ILE A 78 28.58 -15.87 10.77
C ILE A 78 27.67 -16.84 10.02
N THR A 79 27.33 -16.52 8.78
CA THR A 79 26.50 -17.34 7.90
C THR A 79 27.02 -17.31 6.48
N PHE A 80 26.66 -18.33 5.70
CA PHE A 80 27.08 -18.48 4.31
C PHE A 80 25.89 -18.78 3.40
N SER A 81 25.99 -18.48 2.10
CA SER A 81 25.05 -19.04 1.13
C SER A 81 25.20 -20.56 1.01
N SER A 82 24.11 -21.25 0.67
CA SER A 82 24.11 -22.70 0.44
C SER A 82 24.74 -23.10 -0.90
N LYS A 83 24.79 -22.18 -1.86
CA LYS A 83 25.39 -22.35 -3.19
C LYS A 83 26.42 -21.27 -3.49
N PRO A 84 27.38 -21.52 -4.40
CA PRO A 84 28.24 -20.48 -4.94
C PRO A 84 27.45 -19.40 -5.66
N VAL A 85 27.92 -18.17 -5.55
CA VAL A 85 27.48 -16.99 -6.29
C VAL A 85 28.27 -16.95 -7.60
N GLN A 86 27.61 -16.66 -8.73
CA GLN A 86 28.27 -16.49 -10.03
C GLN A 86 28.82 -15.06 -10.18
N ILE A 87 29.76 -14.89 -11.11
CA ILE A 87 30.27 -13.56 -11.46
C ILE A 87 29.12 -12.67 -11.93
N ASN A 88 29.07 -11.45 -11.42
CA ASN A 88 27.98 -10.47 -11.60
C ASN A 88 26.60 -10.91 -11.06
N GLU A 89 26.46 -12.08 -10.42
CA GLU A 89 25.21 -12.47 -9.77
C GLU A 89 24.99 -11.62 -8.51
N ARG A 90 23.84 -10.96 -8.45
CA ARG A 90 23.48 -10.08 -7.34
C ARG A 90 22.83 -10.88 -6.22
N VAL A 91 23.40 -10.75 -5.03
CA VAL A 91 22.86 -11.31 -3.78
C VAL A 91 22.10 -10.22 -3.05
N TYR A 92 20.83 -10.47 -2.74
CA TYR A 92 19.98 -9.53 -2.03
C TYR A 92 19.66 -10.05 -0.64
N ILE A 93 19.89 -9.23 0.38
CA ILE A 93 19.47 -9.52 1.74
C ILE A 93 18.55 -8.42 2.26
N LYS A 94 17.52 -8.80 2.99
CA LYS A 94 16.63 -7.88 3.69
C LYS A 94 16.82 -8.03 5.19
N ILE A 95 16.98 -6.91 5.88
CA ILE A 95 17.03 -6.91 7.35
C ILE A 95 15.62 -7.18 7.88
N VAL A 96 15.46 -8.22 8.69
CA VAL A 96 14.15 -8.63 9.23
C VAL A 96 14.03 -8.43 10.73
N ASP A 97 15.15 -8.31 11.44
CA ASP A 97 15.15 -8.13 12.88
C ASP A 97 16.35 -7.28 13.34
N ILE A 98 16.09 -6.35 14.27
CA ILE A 98 17.07 -5.40 14.83
C ILE A 98 16.84 -5.30 16.34
N ASP A 99 17.93 -5.09 17.08
CA ASP A 99 17.86 -4.76 18.50
C ASP A 99 17.43 -3.31 18.74
N GLU A 100 16.15 -3.12 19.06
CA GLU A 100 15.57 -1.80 19.35
C GLU A 100 16.02 -1.24 20.72
N THR A 101 16.63 -2.06 21.58
CA THR A 101 17.06 -1.65 22.93
C THR A 101 18.33 -0.80 22.94
N LYS A 102 19.02 -0.67 21.79
CA LYS A 102 20.31 0.02 21.62
C LYS A 102 21.41 -0.44 22.59
N GLN A 103 21.30 -1.65 23.15
CA GLN A 103 22.29 -2.18 24.09
C GLN A 103 23.63 -2.58 23.43
N TRP A 104 23.66 -2.72 22.10
CA TRP A 104 24.84 -3.16 21.36
C TRP A 104 25.33 -2.07 20.40
N CYS A 105 26.64 -2.01 20.19
CA CYS A 105 27.26 -1.18 19.17
C CYS A 105 27.82 -2.06 18.04
N GLY A 106 27.82 -1.53 16.82
CA GLY A 106 28.28 -2.23 15.62
C GLY A 106 27.14 -2.81 14.77
N SER A 107 27.51 -3.14 13.53
CA SER A 107 26.58 -3.51 12.48
C SER A 107 26.97 -4.81 11.78
N LEU A 108 26.03 -5.30 10.97
CA LEU A 108 26.19 -6.37 10.01
C LEU A 108 27.49 -6.21 9.19
N ALA A 109 28.18 -7.30 8.92
CA ALA A 109 29.20 -7.34 7.87
C ALA A 109 28.76 -8.26 6.74
N ILE A 110 29.07 -7.86 5.50
CA ILE A 110 28.75 -8.60 4.28
C ILE A 110 30.02 -8.80 3.47
N GLY A 111 30.03 -9.84 2.64
CA GLY A 111 31.22 -10.22 1.90
C GLY A 111 31.11 -11.56 1.19
N PHE A 112 32.27 -12.10 0.88
CA PHE A 112 32.45 -13.31 0.09
C PHE A 112 33.57 -14.18 0.65
N THR A 113 33.51 -15.49 0.36
CA THR A 113 34.54 -16.47 0.71
C THR A 113 34.76 -17.45 -0.43
N GLN A 114 36.01 -17.87 -0.67
CA GLN A 114 36.33 -19.03 -1.52
C GLN A 114 36.42 -20.35 -0.75
N VAL A 115 36.24 -20.32 0.56
CA VAL A 115 36.18 -21.53 1.38
C VAL A 115 34.77 -22.09 1.30
N ASP A 116 34.65 -23.31 0.78
CA ASP A 116 33.39 -24.05 0.72
C ASP A 116 32.84 -24.26 2.14
N PRO A 117 31.65 -23.71 2.46
CA PRO A 117 31.06 -23.83 3.79
C PRO A 117 30.85 -25.28 4.25
N SER A 118 30.68 -26.23 3.33
CA SER A 118 30.53 -27.66 3.66
C SER A 118 31.80 -28.29 4.22
N LEU A 119 32.97 -27.68 3.97
CA LEU A 119 34.27 -28.12 4.45
C LEU A 119 34.67 -27.44 5.77
N ILE A 120 33.91 -26.45 6.23
CA ILE A 120 34.17 -25.74 7.47
C ILE A 120 33.47 -26.46 8.62
N ASN A 121 34.23 -26.88 9.63
CA ASN A 121 33.63 -27.33 10.87
C ASN A 121 33.05 -26.14 11.63
N GLN A 122 31.78 -26.23 12.02
CA GLN A 122 31.07 -25.18 12.74
C GLN A 122 31.79 -24.70 14.01
N LYS A 123 32.52 -25.60 14.69
CA LYS A 123 33.26 -25.27 15.92
C LYS A 123 34.49 -24.40 15.68
N ASP A 124 35.00 -24.38 14.44
CA ASP A 124 36.19 -23.63 14.06
C ASP A 124 35.85 -22.20 13.58
N LEU A 125 34.55 -21.86 13.51
CA LEU A 125 34.11 -20.51 13.18
C LEU A 125 34.48 -19.53 14.31
N PRO A 126 35.09 -18.37 13.98
CA PRO A 126 35.40 -17.35 14.96
C PRO A 126 34.13 -16.66 15.47
N LYS A 127 34.23 -16.01 16.63
CA LYS A 127 33.12 -15.21 17.21
C LYS A 127 32.70 -14.04 16.33
N THR A 128 33.63 -13.44 15.59
CA THR A 128 33.38 -12.33 14.65
C THR A 128 34.13 -12.56 13.36
N ALA A 129 33.52 -12.19 12.23
CA ALA A 129 34.13 -12.41 10.93
C ALA A 129 35.30 -11.45 10.65
N SER A 130 35.21 -10.20 11.09
CA SER A 130 36.28 -9.21 10.92
C SER A 130 36.92 -8.87 12.27
N PRO A 131 38.27 -8.91 12.38
CA PRO A 131 39.27 -9.26 11.36
C PRO A 131 39.57 -10.78 11.26
N ASN A 132 38.97 -11.61 12.11
CA ASN A 132 39.47 -12.96 12.41
C ASN A 132 39.27 -13.99 11.29
N LEU A 133 38.20 -13.89 10.51
CA LEU A 133 37.89 -14.88 9.46
C LEU A 133 38.82 -14.76 8.27
N SER A 134 39.28 -13.57 7.89
CA SER A 134 40.30 -13.40 6.85
C SER A 134 41.63 -14.04 7.24
N GLN A 135 41.98 -14.07 8.52
CA GLN A 135 43.18 -14.76 9.02
C GLN A 135 43.01 -16.29 8.99
N ILE A 136 41.86 -16.79 9.47
CA ILE A 136 41.54 -18.22 9.51
C ILE A 136 41.42 -18.82 8.10
N THR A 137 40.94 -18.04 7.13
CA THR A 137 40.79 -18.48 5.73
C THR A 137 42.03 -18.22 4.88
N SER A 138 43.16 -17.82 5.49
CA SER A 138 44.40 -17.51 4.77
C SER A 138 44.21 -16.48 3.64
N GLY A 139 43.40 -15.45 3.88
CA GLY A 139 43.11 -14.38 2.92
C GLY A 139 42.04 -14.72 1.88
N LYS A 140 41.35 -15.86 2.00
CA LYS A 140 40.30 -16.29 1.05
C LYS A 140 38.89 -15.77 1.35
N SER A 141 38.78 -14.86 2.32
CA SER A 141 37.52 -14.22 2.71
C SER A 141 37.66 -12.72 2.77
N TRP A 142 36.70 -12.03 2.17
CA TRP A 142 36.66 -10.58 2.03
C TRP A 142 35.34 -10.08 2.64
N LEU A 143 35.40 -9.23 3.68
CA LEU A 143 34.21 -8.65 4.29
C LEU A 143 34.37 -7.15 4.53
N LYS A 144 33.23 -6.46 4.49
CA LYS A 144 33.08 -5.07 4.89
C LYS A 144 32.01 -4.95 5.97
N ARG A 145 32.32 -4.24 7.05
CA ARG A 145 31.33 -3.86 8.07
C ARG A 145 30.54 -2.64 7.58
N LEU A 146 29.22 -2.71 7.70
CA LEU A 146 28.31 -1.63 7.31
C LEU A 146 28.15 -0.60 8.44
N TYR A 147 27.49 0.52 8.13
CA TYR A 147 27.21 1.58 9.11
C TYR A 147 26.33 1.08 10.27
N GLU A 148 26.48 1.67 11.45
CA GLU A 148 25.84 1.19 12.70
C GLU A 148 24.31 1.36 12.73
N THR A 149 23.76 2.24 11.90
CA THR A 149 22.33 2.60 11.88
C THR A 149 21.61 1.98 10.67
N LEU A 150 21.57 0.66 10.59
CA LEU A 150 20.71 -0.03 9.62
C LEU A 150 19.27 -0.07 10.14
N SER A 151 18.31 0.04 9.23
CA SER A 151 16.88 -0.01 9.54
C SER A 151 16.29 -1.38 9.24
N LYS A 152 15.26 -1.77 10.00
CA LYS A 152 14.47 -2.95 9.70
C LYS A 152 13.85 -2.77 8.31
N HIS A 153 13.85 -3.82 7.51
CA HIS A 153 13.38 -3.86 6.11
C HIS A 153 14.30 -3.23 5.06
N LEU A 154 15.43 -2.66 5.45
CA LEU A 154 16.49 -2.28 4.51
C LEU A 154 16.91 -3.47 3.65
N ILE A 155 17.04 -3.26 2.34
CA ILE A 155 17.57 -4.24 1.40
C ILE A 155 18.98 -3.83 1.02
N ILE A 156 19.91 -4.76 1.13
CA ILE A 156 21.31 -4.58 0.75
C ILE A 156 21.59 -5.54 -0.39
N THR A 157 22.25 -5.03 -1.43
CA THR A 157 22.68 -5.84 -2.57
C THR A 157 24.19 -5.94 -2.57
N PHE A 158 24.74 -7.12 -2.84
CA PHE A 158 26.18 -7.27 -3.02
C PHE A 158 26.49 -8.29 -4.10
N PHE A 159 27.60 -8.09 -4.79
CA PHE A 159 28.00 -8.87 -5.97
C PHE A 159 29.50 -8.77 -6.15
N TYR A 160 30.03 -9.54 -7.10
CA TYR A 160 31.44 -9.48 -7.45
C TYR A 160 31.64 -9.58 -8.96
N ASN A 161 32.71 -8.98 -9.46
CA ASN A 161 33.07 -8.97 -10.87
C ASN A 161 34.60 -9.08 -11.03
N MET A 162 35.14 -8.74 -12.20
CA MET A 162 36.58 -8.79 -12.46
C MET A 162 37.37 -7.69 -11.72
N ASP A 163 36.73 -6.60 -11.32
CA ASP A 163 37.34 -5.44 -10.66
C ASP A 163 37.33 -5.56 -9.13
N GLY A 164 36.59 -6.52 -8.58
CA GLY A 164 36.47 -6.69 -7.13
C GLY A 164 35.11 -7.22 -6.65
N ALA A 165 34.92 -7.12 -5.34
CA ALA A 165 33.65 -7.35 -4.65
C ALA A 165 33.06 -6.02 -4.19
N PHE A 166 31.75 -5.85 -4.38
CA PHE A 166 31.04 -4.59 -4.17
C PHE A 166 29.70 -4.82 -3.46
N TYR A 167 29.18 -3.77 -2.84
CA TYR A 167 27.81 -3.71 -2.34
C TYR A 167 27.15 -2.39 -2.71
N ILE A 168 25.81 -2.40 -2.76
CA ILE A 168 24.98 -1.22 -2.97
C ILE A 168 24.14 -1.04 -1.72
N LEU A 169 24.24 0.15 -1.13
CA LEU A 169 23.44 0.61 0.00
C LEU A 169 22.99 2.05 -0.29
N ASP A 170 21.70 2.33 -0.14
CA ASP A 170 21.08 3.63 -0.43
C ASP A 170 21.43 4.17 -1.84
N GLY A 171 21.40 3.28 -2.83
CA GLY A 171 21.73 3.58 -4.23
C GLY A 171 23.20 3.88 -4.51
N GLN A 172 24.09 3.80 -3.52
CA GLN A 172 25.52 4.01 -3.70
C GLN A 172 26.28 2.68 -3.71
N GLU A 173 27.04 2.46 -4.78
CA GLU A 173 27.98 1.35 -4.87
C GLU A 173 29.24 1.65 -4.05
N GLN A 174 29.64 0.67 -3.23
CA GLN A 174 30.78 0.75 -2.34
C GLN A 174 31.61 -0.53 -2.43
N GLU A 175 32.91 -0.39 -2.21
CA GLU A 175 33.88 -1.47 -2.34
C GLU A 175 33.97 -2.33 -1.06
N ILE A 176 33.92 -3.65 -1.25
CA ILE A 176 34.30 -4.65 -0.25
C ILE A 176 35.80 -4.97 -0.39
N SER A 177 36.27 -5.28 -1.60
CA SER A 177 37.68 -5.55 -1.90
C SER A 177 37.99 -5.46 -3.41
N LYS A 178 39.13 -4.86 -3.79
CA LYS A 178 39.58 -4.75 -5.20
C LYS A 178 40.12 -6.04 -5.81
N ASN A 179 40.72 -6.90 -4.99
CA ASN A 179 41.54 -8.01 -5.48
C ASN A 179 40.98 -9.33 -4.98
N ILE A 180 39.92 -9.79 -5.64
CA ILE A 180 39.36 -11.11 -5.38
C ILE A 180 39.82 -12.09 -6.49
N GLU A 181 40.23 -13.28 -6.09
CA GLU A 181 40.49 -14.35 -7.06
C GLU A 181 39.14 -14.93 -7.53
N ILE A 182 38.83 -14.86 -8.82
CA ILE A 182 37.54 -15.33 -9.38
C ILE A 182 37.62 -16.72 -10.05
N ASN A 183 38.77 -17.39 -9.95
CA ASN A 183 39.03 -18.69 -10.59
C ASN A 183 38.50 -19.89 -9.79
N LYS A 184 37.90 -19.66 -8.61
CA LYS A 184 37.30 -20.69 -7.75
C LYS A 184 35.88 -20.29 -7.39
N PRO A 185 35.01 -21.24 -7.03
CA PRO A 185 33.68 -20.94 -6.53
C PRO A 185 33.74 -19.99 -5.31
N ILE A 186 32.84 -19.02 -5.28
CA ILE A 186 32.74 -18.01 -4.23
C ILE A 186 31.35 -18.09 -3.60
N TRP A 187 31.26 -18.09 -2.28
CA TRP A 187 29.99 -18.07 -1.54
C TRP A 187 29.76 -16.72 -0.89
N ALA A 188 28.49 -16.34 -0.76
CA ALA A 188 28.11 -15.16 0.01
C ALA A 188 28.39 -15.43 1.49
N LEU A 189 28.87 -14.41 2.19
CA LEU A 189 29.29 -14.47 3.59
C LEU A 189 28.69 -13.27 4.33
N ILE A 190 27.94 -13.54 5.39
CA ILE A 190 27.21 -12.52 6.16
C ILE A 190 27.45 -12.77 7.64
N ASP A 191 27.97 -11.77 8.36
CA ASP A 191 28.14 -11.80 9.82
C ASP A 191 27.05 -10.96 10.49
N ILE A 192 26.03 -11.64 11.01
CA ILE A 192 24.90 -11.04 11.73
C ILE A 192 25.38 -10.59 13.11
N TYR A 193 25.96 -9.40 13.15
CA TYR A 193 26.66 -8.83 14.31
C TYR A 193 25.96 -7.56 14.83
N GLY A 194 26.11 -7.30 16.13
CA GLY A 194 25.70 -6.04 16.75
C GLY A 194 24.18 -5.83 16.71
N ASN A 195 23.72 -4.66 16.24
CA ASN A 195 22.30 -4.31 16.29
C ASN A 195 21.42 -5.13 15.33
N VAL A 196 21.98 -5.70 14.27
CA VAL A 196 21.19 -6.58 13.39
C VAL A 196 21.04 -7.94 14.06
N LYS A 197 19.79 -8.38 14.27
CA LYS A 197 19.44 -9.68 14.85
C LYS A 197 19.02 -10.70 13.79
N GLY A 198 18.64 -10.27 12.59
CA GLY A 198 18.27 -11.23 11.56
C GLY A 198 18.16 -10.62 10.17
N CYS A 199 18.49 -11.43 9.18
CA CYS A 199 18.33 -11.11 7.77
C CYS A 199 17.75 -12.30 6.99
N THR A 200 17.21 -12.03 5.81
CA THR A 200 16.67 -13.03 4.90
C THR A 200 17.22 -12.81 3.51
N PHE A 201 17.54 -13.88 2.79
CA PHE A 201 17.78 -13.76 1.35
C PHE A 201 16.46 -13.41 0.67
N THR A 202 16.50 -12.43 -0.23
CA THR A 202 15.34 -12.00 -1.00
C THR A 202 15.65 -12.03 -2.49
N VAL A 203 14.62 -11.94 -3.33
CA VAL A 203 14.80 -11.64 -4.75
C VAL A 203 15.22 -10.19 -4.92
N ALA A 204 15.77 -9.88 -6.09
CA ALA A 204 15.97 -8.50 -6.52
C ALA A 204 14.67 -7.71 -6.28
N PRO A 205 14.69 -6.60 -5.51
CA PRO A 205 13.69 -5.57 -5.75
C PRO A 205 13.81 -5.21 -7.24
N LYS A 206 12.73 -4.83 -7.94
CA LYS A 206 12.84 -4.51 -9.36
C LYS A 206 13.79 -3.31 -9.52
N ILE A 207 15.05 -3.61 -9.84
CA ILE A 207 16.13 -2.67 -10.06
C ILE A 207 15.94 -2.18 -11.48
N LEU A 208 15.79 -0.86 -11.62
CA LEU A 208 15.62 -0.23 -12.91
C LEU A 208 16.95 -0.27 -13.66
N ASP A 209 16.94 -0.03 -14.98
CA ASP A 209 18.14 -0.13 -15.83
C ASP A 209 19.32 0.75 -15.38
N ASP A 210 19.07 1.69 -14.46
CA ASP A 210 20.05 2.58 -13.83
C ASP A 210 20.60 2.08 -12.46
N GLY A 211 20.30 0.84 -12.06
CA GLY A 211 20.89 0.22 -10.87
C GLY A 211 20.22 0.57 -9.54
N ARG A 212 19.21 1.45 -9.54
CA ARG A 212 18.43 1.85 -8.35
C ARG A 212 17.19 1.00 -8.17
N SER A 213 16.75 0.81 -6.92
CA SER A 213 15.40 0.31 -6.63
C SER A 213 14.35 1.32 -7.13
N LEU A 214 13.16 0.83 -7.48
CA LEU A 214 12.00 1.68 -7.80
C LEU A 214 11.79 2.79 -6.76
N PHE A 215 11.95 2.49 -5.48
CA PHE A 215 11.84 3.50 -4.42
C PHE A 215 12.92 4.59 -4.53
N GLU A 216 14.19 4.23 -4.75
CA GLU A 216 15.32 5.18 -4.84
C GLU A 216 15.26 6.08 -6.08
N LYS A 217 14.76 5.59 -7.23
CA LYS A 217 14.55 6.43 -8.42
C LYS A 217 13.41 7.42 -8.21
N TYR A 218 12.29 6.96 -7.64
CA TYR A 218 11.10 7.78 -7.47
C TYR A 218 11.23 8.79 -6.32
N ASN A 219 12.10 8.53 -5.34
CA ASN A 219 12.38 9.46 -4.25
C ASN A 219 13.17 10.73 -4.70
N GLN A 220 13.78 10.71 -5.89
CA GLN A 220 14.61 11.83 -6.33
C GLN A 220 13.86 12.83 -7.22
N LYS A 221 12.91 12.39 -8.07
CA LYS A 221 12.22 13.23 -9.09
C LYS A 221 10.88 12.64 -9.56
N PRO A 222 9.81 12.57 -8.73
CA PRO A 222 8.53 11.98 -9.14
C PRO A 222 7.91 12.68 -10.36
N ASP A 223 8.10 13.99 -10.50
CA ASP A 223 7.53 14.81 -11.58
C ASP A 223 8.25 14.68 -12.94
N LYS A 224 9.41 14.01 -13.00
CA LYS A 224 10.21 13.86 -14.24
C LYS A 224 10.12 12.48 -14.88
N LEU A 225 9.22 11.63 -14.37
CA LEU A 225 8.99 10.30 -14.90
C LEU A 225 7.85 10.35 -15.92
N GLU A 226 8.21 10.17 -17.20
CA GLU A 226 7.24 10.07 -18.29
C GLU A 226 6.12 9.06 -17.95
N LEU A 227 4.90 9.39 -18.32
CA LEU A 227 3.76 8.48 -18.22
C LEU A 227 3.93 7.35 -19.23
N LYS A 228 3.76 6.12 -18.75
CA LYS A 228 3.93 4.95 -19.61
C LYS A 228 2.71 4.75 -20.50
N TYR A 229 1.51 4.95 -19.94
CA TYR A 229 0.25 4.61 -20.59
C TYR A 229 -0.56 5.85 -20.98
N TYR A 230 -0.48 6.92 -20.20
CA TYR A 230 -1.11 8.20 -20.49
C TYR A 230 -0.12 9.17 -21.17
N LYS A 231 0.49 8.76 -22.28
CA LYS A 231 1.56 9.51 -22.97
C LYS A 231 1.10 10.86 -23.53
N ASP A 232 -0.17 10.93 -23.93
CA ASP A 232 -0.77 12.14 -24.50
C ASP A 232 -1.15 13.17 -23.42
N LEU A 233 -1.10 12.77 -22.14
CA LEU A 233 -1.37 13.66 -21.03
C LEU A 233 -0.19 14.61 -20.81
N ASN A 234 -0.42 15.90 -21.00
CA ASN A 234 0.59 16.91 -20.72
C ASN A 234 0.76 17.08 -19.20
N ILE A 235 1.67 16.31 -18.61
CA ILE A 235 1.96 16.31 -17.16
C ILE A 235 2.24 17.73 -16.65
N SER A 236 2.93 18.56 -17.43
CA SER A 236 3.29 19.93 -17.04
C SER A 236 2.08 20.86 -16.89
N SER A 237 0.93 20.49 -17.44
CA SER A 237 -0.33 21.23 -17.29
C SER A 237 -1.22 20.71 -16.16
N LEU A 238 -0.88 19.56 -15.56
CA LEU A 238 -1.63 19.01 -14.45
C LEU A 238 -1.42 19.86 -13.21
N LYS A 239 -2.49 20.08 -12.44
CA LYS A 239 -2.36 20.66 -11.11
C LYS A 239 -1.62 19.64 -10.23
N PRO A 240 -0.57 20.07 -9.49
CA PRO A 240 0.17 19.18 -8.62
C PRO A 240 -0.72 18.73 -7.45
N LEU A 241 -0.56 17.47 -7.06
CA LEU A 241 -1.25 16.89 -5.93
C LEU A 241 -0.26 16.41 -4.89
N THR A 242 -0.67 16.45 -3.63
CA THR A 242 0.06 15.89 -2.50
C THR A 242 -0.85 15.01 -1.66
N PHE A 243 -0.26 14.08 -0.93
CA PHE A 243 -0.91 13.43 0.20
C PHE A 243 -1.01 14.42 1.37
N SER A 244 -2.01 14.21 2.23
CA SER A 244 -2.16 14.99 3.45
C SER A 244 -1.05 14.66 4.44
N SER A 245 -0.61 15.65 5.22
CA SER A 245 0.21 15.43 6.41
C SER A 245 -0.50 14.59 7.46
N VAL A 246 -1.83 14.51 7.41
CA VAL A 246 -2.64 13.63 8.25
C VAL A 246 -2.70 12.25 7.61
N HIS A 247 -1.99 11.28 8.21
CA HIS A 247 -1.91 9.91 7.71
C HIS A 247 -1.70 8.92 8.86
N GLY A 248 -1.90 7.64 8.57
CA GLY A 248 -1.68 6.52 9.47
C GLY A 248 -0.26 6.43 10.01
N PRO A 249 -0.05 5.90 11.23
CA PRO A 249 1.27 5.79 11.85
C PRO A 249 2.24 4.88 11.07
N GLU A 250 1.70 3.93 10.28
CA GLU A 250 2.49 3.06 9.41
C GLU A 250 2.69 3.60 7.99
N ILE A 251 2.31 4.85 7.71
CA ILE A 251 2.55 5.49 6.42
C ILE A 251 3.74 6.45 6.54
N GLU A 252 4.61 6.44 5.54
CA GLU A 252 5.70 7.39 5.36
C GLU A 252 5.50 8.15 4.06
N LEU A 253 5.72 9.46 4.12
CA LEU A 253 5.58 10.35 2.98
C LEU A 253 6.94 10.88 2.57
N TYR A 254 7.16 10.95 1.26
CA TYR A 254 8.41 11.37 0.63
C TYR A 254 8.13 12.34 -0.52
N CYS A 255 9.19 12.95 -1.06
CA CYS A 255 9.14 13.86 -2.20
C CYS A 255 8.08 14.96 -2.02
N GLU A 256 8.19 15.74 -0.94
CA GLU A 256 7.22 16.81 -0.67
C GLU A 256 5.77 16.27 -0.69
N TYR A 257 5.55 15.13 -0.02
CA TYR A 257 4.23 14.51 0.14
C TYR A 257 3.63 13.94 -1.16
N LYS A 258 4.39 13.75 -2.23
CA LYS A 258 3.88 13.16 -3.49
C LYS A 258 3.97 11.64 -3.56
N LEU A 259 4.78 11.04 -2.68
CA LEU A 259 5.00 9.60 -2.61
C LEU A 259 4.62 9.09 -1.22
N ALA A 260 3.88 7.99 -1.19
CA ALA A 260 3.54 7.29 0.04
C ALA A 260 4.10 5.86 0.04
N LEU A 261 4.63 5.46 1.18
CA LEU A 261 5.10 4.11 1.46
C LEU A 261 4.42 3.62 2.74
N ARG A 262 3.88 2.40 2.68
CA ARG A 262 3.47 1.68 3.87
C ARG A 262 4.65 0.94 4.47
N LYS A 263 4.99 1.28 5.72
CA LYS A 263 5.94 0.54 6.54
C LYS A 263 5.50 -0.91 6.65
N ARG A 264 6.47 -1.81 6.58
CA ARG A 264 6.24 -3.20 6.92
C ARG A 264 6.30 -3.33 8.45
N CYS A 265 5.22 -3.81 9.05
CA CYS A 265 5.09 -3.99 10.49
C CYS A 265 4.28 -5.26 10.79
N ASN A 266 4.35 -5.74 12.03
CA ASN A 266 3.65 -6.96 12.44
C ASN A 266 2.13 -6.75 12.58
N ARG A 267 1.69 -5.51 12.80
CA ARG A 267 0.29 -5.13 12.93
C ARG A 267 0.10 -3.75 12.33
N LEU A 268 -0.76 -3.65 11.32
CA LEU A 268 -1.21 -2.37 10.77
C LEU A 268 -2.32 -1.83 11.66
N ILE A 269 -2.19 -0.59 12.09
CA ILE A 269 -3.19 0.07 12.94
C ILE A 269 -3.54 1.39 12.26
N ARG A 270 -4.65 1.38 11.50
CA ARG A 270 -5.16 2.57 10.81
C ARG A 270 -4.19 3.11 9.74
N PRO A 271 -3.78 2.30 8.73
CA PRO A 271 -2.93 2.74 7.60
C PRO A 271 -3.71 3.64 6.61
N TYR A 272 -4.34 4.70 7.11
CA TYR A 272 -5.03 5.71 6.32
C TYR A 272 -4.03 6.58 5.57
N LEU A 273 -4.33 6.86 4.31
CA LEU A 273 -3.57 7.78 3.48
C LEU A 273 -4.57 8.66 2.73
N PHE A 274 -4.64 9.93 3.11
CA PHE A 274 -5.55 10.89 2.49
C PHE A 274 -4.85 11.69 1.38
N VAL A 275 -5.57 12.03 0.33
CA VAL A 275 -5.12 12.99 -0.68
C VAL A 275 -5.49 14.40 -0.21
N ASN A 276 -4.55 15.35 -0.29
CA ASN A 276 -4.72 16.73 0.15
C ASN A 276 -5.42 17.59 -0.91
N PHE A 277 -6.44 17.04 -1.55
CA PHE A 277 -7.21 17.70 -2.59
C PHE A 277 -8.59 17.06 -2.67
N ALA A 278 -9.62 17.88 -2.86
CA ALA A 278 -10.97 17.43 -3.01
C ALA A 278 -11.35 17.43 -4.50
N ILE A 279 -11.86 16.32 -5.01
CA ILE A 279 -12.31 16.19 -6.39
C ILE A 279 -13.79 16.56 -6.51
N GLY A 280 -14.12 17.26 -7.58
CA GLY A 280 -15.49 17.62 -7.96
C GLY A 280 -15.87 17.09 -9.35
N PRO A 281 -17.10 17.36 -9.82
CA PRO A 281 -17.54 16.98 -11.16
C PRO A 281 -16.62 17.56 -12.24
N SER A 282 -16.31 16.74 -13.26
CA SER A 282 -15.33 16.98 -14.34
C SER A 282 -13.86 16.85 -13.94
N ASP A 283 -13.53 16.52 -12.70
CA ASP A 283 -12.14 16.32 -12.30
C ASP A 283 -11.63 14.92 -12.66
N GLU A 284 -10.36 14.86 -13.07
CA GLU A 284 -9.64 13.61 -13.31
C GLU A 284 -8.36 13.54 -12.45
N PHE A 285 -8.33 12.58 -11.54
CA PHE A 285 -7.24 12.32 -10.61
C PHE A 285 -6.35 11.17 -11.09
N TYR A 286 -5.04 11.39 -11.14
CA TYR A 286 -4.07 10.40 -11.63
C TYR A 286 -3.04 10.01 -10.56
N PHE A 287 -2.79 8.71 -10.45
CA PHE A 287 -1.75 8.15 -9.58
C PHE A 287 -1.12 6.89 -10.15
N ARG A 288 0.03 6.50 -9.61
CA ARG A 288 0.82 5.35 -10.07
C ARG A 288 1.22 4.46 -8.91
N LEU A 289 1.17 3.14 -9.12
CA LEU A 289 1.67 2.17 -8.16
C LEU A 289 3.20 2.06 -8.26
N LEU A 290 3.89 2.13 -7.12
CA LEU A 290 5.35 1.99 -7.06
C LEU A 290 5.79 0.63 -6.53
N SER A 291 5.03 0.07 -5.59
CA SER A 291 5.30 -1.26 -5.05
C SER A 291 4.01 -1.98 -4.69
N VAL A 292 4.03 -3.29 -4.96
CA VAL A 292 2.93 -4.21 -4.67
C VAL A 292 3.49 -5.47 -4.00
N ASP A 293 2.93 -5.88 -2.87
CA ASP A 293 3.32 -7.07 -2.13
C ASP A 293 2.29 -8.20 -2.38
N PRO A 294 2.65 -9.24 -3.17
CA PRO A 294 1.73 -10.31 -3.55
C PRO A 294 1.34 -11.23 -2.37
N VAL A 295 1.95 -11.08 -1.19
CA VAL A 295 1.58 -11.85 0.00
C VAL A 295 0.16 -11.51 0.48
N TYR A 296 -0.31 -10.29 0.22
CA TYR A 296 -1.65 -9.86 0.60
C TYR A 296 -2.70 -10.36 -0.41
N ARG A 297 -3.88 -10.74 0.09
CA ARG A 297 -4.98 -11.24 -0.78
C ARG A 297 -5.74 -10.13 -1.48
N THR A 298 -5.94 -9.00 -0.81
CA THR A 298 -6.74 -7.87 -1.30
C THR A 298 -5.85 -6.75 -1.81
N SER A 299 -6.32 -5.89 -2.71
CA SER A 299 -5.54 -4.70 -3.11
C SER A 299 -5.33 -3.70 -1.97
N GLY A 300 -6.22 -3.73 -0.98
CA GLY A 300 -6.47 -2.64 -0.05
C GLY A 300 -7.74 -1.89 -0.45
N TYR A 301 -8.15 -0.93 0.37
CA TYR A 301 -9.35 -0.15 0.11
C TYR A 301 -9.01 1.20 -0.51
N PHE A 302 -9.90 1.64 -1.38
CA PHE A 302 -9.99 3.02 -1.82
C PHE A 302 -11.31 3.59 -1.29
N GLY A 303 -11.34 4.88 -0.98
CA GLY A 303 -12.55 5.52 -0.51
C GLY A 303 -12.59 7.00 -0.83
N LEU A 304 -13.76 7.57 -0.60
CA LEU A 304 -14.06 8.98 -0.78
C LEU A 304 -14.80 9.47 0.47
N THR A 305 -14.55 10.70 0.87
CA THR A 305 -15.27 11.33 1.99
C THR A 305 -15.47 12.82 1.76
N ASN A 306 -16.52 13.42 2.30
CA ASN A 306 -16.66 14.88 2.27
C ASN A 306 -15.91 15.59 3.41
N VAL A 307 -15.16 14.85 4.22
CA VAL A 307 -14.40 15.40 5.35
C VAL A 307 -13.00 15.81 4.88
N ASN A 308 -12.62 17.06 5.12
CA ASN A 308 -11.27 17.50 4.87
C ASN A 308 -10.29 16.74 5.80
N PRO A 309 -9.22 16.12 5.28
CA PRO A 309 -8.27 15.35 6.09
C PRO A 309 -7.64 16.13 7.24
N SER A 310 -7.49 17.46 7.09
CA SER A 310 -6.95 18.34 8.14
C SER A 310 -7.80 18.31 9.41
N MET A 311 -9.09 17.97 9.32
CA MET A 311 -9.97 17.82 10.47
C MET A 311 -9.55 16.69 11.42
N PHE A 312 -8.79 15.70 10.93
CA PHE A 312 -8.25 14.62 11.75
C PHE A 312 -6.85 14.93 12.30
N GLU A 313 -6.34 16.16 12.12
CA GLU A 313 -5.10 16.61 12.76
C GLU A 313 -5.25 16.49 14.28
N ASN A 314 -4.32 15.77 14.92
CA ASN A 314 -4.38 15.38 16.34
C ASN A 314 -5.59 14.55 16.77
N ARG A 315 -6.44 14.10 15.84
CA ARG A 315 -7.66 13.30 16.10
C ARG A 315 -7.71 12.01 15.29
N LEU A 316 -6.60 11.59 14.69
CA LEU A 316 -6.52 10.37 13.88
C LEU A 316 -6.97 9.12 14.67
N GLU A 317 -6.83 9.14 15.98
CA GLU A 317 -7.28 8.06 16.86
C GLU A 317 -8.79 7.84 16.91
N THR A 318 -9.57 8.86 16.52
CA THR A 318 -11.03 8.77 16.38
C THR A 318 -11.45 7.96 15.16
N LEU A 319 -10.56 7.75 14.19
CA LEU A 319 -10.81 6.87 13.05
C LEU A 319 -10.71 5.40 13.47
N PRO A 320 -11.59 4.53 12.96
CA PRO A 320 -11.61 3.12 13.33
C PRO A 320 -10.42 2.35 12.74
N SER A 321 -10.00 1.28 13.43
CA SER A 321 -8.97 0.36 12.90
C SER A 321 -9.51 -0.58 11.82
N ASP A 322 -10.80 -0.88 11.84
CA ASP A 322 -11.50 -1.55 10.74
C ASP A 322 -12.15 -0.46 9.86
N PRO A 323 -11.77 -0.35 8.58
CA PRO A 323 -12.32 0.70 7.72
C PRO A 323 -13.81 0.52 7.47
N ASN A 324 -14.37 -0.69 7.59
CA ASN A 324 -15.82 -0.90 7.39
C ASN A 324 -16.66 -0.14 8.41
N SER A 325 -16.14 0.13 9.61
CA SER A 325 -16.81 0.93 10.64
C SER A 325 -16.92 2.41 10.29
N LEU A 326 -16.29 2.88 9.20
CA LEU A 326 -16.51 4.24 8.69
C LEU A 326 -17.95 4.44 8.19
N LEU A 327 -18.58 3.38 7.69
CA LEU A 327 -19.95 3.42 7.15
C LEU A 327 -21.01 3.67 8.23
N ASP A 328 -20.66 3.45 9.50
CA ASP A 328 -21.53 3.70 10.66
C ASP A 328 -21.38 5.13 11.20
N ARG A 329 -20.42 5.91 10.68
CA ARG A 329 -20.19 7.28 11.14
C ARG A 329 -21.19 8.23 10.48
N LYS A 330 -21.38 9.39 11.11
CA LYS A 330 -22.27 10.44 10.62
C LYS A 330 -21.72 11.16 9.39
N GLU A 331 -20.40 11.20 9.21
CA GLU A 331 -19.83 11.87 8.05
C GLU A 331 -20.02 11.04 6.77
N TYR A 332 -19.87 11.68 5.61
CA TYR A 332 -20.04 10.99 4.34
C TYR A 332 -18.81 10.13 4.04
N TRP A 333 -18.98 8.81 4.04
CA TRP A 333 -17.92 7.84 3.73
C TRP A 333 -18.37 6.86 2.66
N LEU A 334 -17.58 6.77 1.59
CA LEU A 334 -17.68 5.74 0.57
C LEU A 334 -16.42 4.89 0.64
N LEU A 335 -16.61 3.57 0.69
CA LEU A 335 -15.52 2.62 0.89
C LEU A 335 -15.62 1.45 -0.10
N PHE A 336 -14.52 1.19 -0.81
CA PHE A 336 -14.46 0.19 -1.86
C PHE A 336 -13.31 -0.78 -1.59
N ASP A 337 -13.66 -2.02 -1.23
CA ASP A 337 -12.70 -3.12 -1.15
C ASP A 337 -12.41 -3.67 -2.56
N ASN A 338 -11.16 -4.03 -2.82
CA ASN A 338 -10.74 -4.68 -4.08
C ASN A 338 -11.22 -3.94 -5.34
N VAL A 339 -11.22 -2.60 -5.29
CA VAL A 339 -11.63 -1.80 -6.45
C VAL A 339 -10.65 -1.97 -7.61
N PHE A 340 -9.37 -2.20 -7.30
CA PHE A 340 -8.29 -2.39 -8.27
C PHE A 340 -8.22 -3.85 -8.74
N ASP A 341 -7.88 -4.05 -10.03
CA ASP A 341 -7.79 -5.37 -10.68
C ASP A 341 -7.08 -6.45 -9.86
N GLU A 342 -7.49 -7.71 -10.07
CA GLU A 342 -6.82 -8.87 -9.47
C GLU A 342 -5.34 -8.98 -9.86
N GLN A 343 -4.93 -8.42 -11.00
CA GLN A 343 -3.53 -8.42 -11.45
C GLN A 343 -2.93 -7.02 -11.30
N LEU A 344 -2.40 -6.72 -10.12
CA LEU A 344 -1.67 -5.47 -9.87
C LEU A 344 -0.19 -5.64 -10.20
N HIS A 345 0.35 -4.67 -10.93
CA HIS A 345 1.77 -4.60 -11.25
C HIS A 345 2.35 -3.25 -10.84
N GLU A 346 3.63 -3.27 -10.49
CA GLU A 346 4.39 -2.04 -10.30
C GLU A 346 4.37 -1.23 -11.60
N LEU A 347 4.25 0.10 -11.46
CA LEU A 347 4.09 1.07 -12.53
C LEU A 347 2.75 1.04 -13.27
N ASP A 348 1.76 0.32 -12.75
CA ASP A 348 0.38 0.54 -13.18
C ASP A 348 -0.04 1.97 -12.83
N GLU A 349 -0.66 2.64 -13.80
CA GLU A 349 -1.17 4.01 -13.72
C GLU A 349 -2.70 3.96 -13.68
N TYR A 350 -3.29 4.72 -12.78
CA TYR A 350 -4.73 4.75 -12.57
C TYR A 350 -5.25 6.17 -12.72
N LYS A 351 -6.42 6.27 -13.33
CA LYS A 351 -7.23 7.48 -13.46
C LYS A 351 -8.54 7.27 -12.71
N ILE A 352 -8.94 8.27 -11.94
CA ILE A 352 -10.29 8.36 -11.36
C ILE A 352 -10.95 9.59 -11.97
N ALA A 353 -12.02 9.39 -12.71
CA ALA A 353 -12.77 10.46 -13.37
C ALA A 353 -14.14 10.62 -12.71
N TYR A 354 -14.58 11.86 -12.51
CA TYR A 354 -15.90 12.19 -11.97
C TYR A 354 -16.78 12.80 -13.07
N ASP A 355 -17.75 12.03 -13.55
CA ASP A 355 -18.67 12.43 -14.61
C ASP A 355 -19.73 13.44 -14.13
N THR A 356 -19.80 14.59 -14.79
CA THR A 356 -20.66 15.72 -14.40
C THR A 356 -22.13 15.50 -14.70
N ASP A 357 -22.46 14.75 -15.75
CA ASP A 357 -23.86 14.57 -16.15
C ASP A 357 -24.53 13.54 -15.23
N THR A 358 -23.85 12.44 -14.97
CA THR A 358 -24.39 11.26 -14.27
C THR A 358 -24.04 11.20 -12.79
N GLY A 359 -22.95 11.85 -12.37
CA GLY A 359 -22.38 11.69 -11.03
C GLY A 359 -21.53 10.41 -10.89
N GLU A 360 -21.22 9.74 -12.00
CA GLU A 360 -20.46 8.49 -12.02
C GLU A 360 -18.98 8.73 -11.68
N ILE A 361 -18.44 7.94 -10.77
CA ILE A 361 -17.00 7.92 -10.47
C ILE A 361 -16.41 6.67 -11.11
N ILE A 362 -15.49 6.87 -12.05
CA ILE A 362 -14.96 5.83 -12.92
C ILE A 362 -13.48 5.63 -12.62
N LEU A 363 -13.09 4.38 -12.32
CA LEU A 363 -11.71 3.95 -12.27
C LEU A 363 -11.28 3.44 -13.65
N GLU A 364 -10.12 3.86 -14.12
CA GLU A 364 -9.51 3.34 -15.35
C GLU A 364 -8.03 3.03 -15.12
N LYS A 365 -7.59 1.88 -15.62
CA LYS A 365 -6.22 1.39 -15.49
C LYS A 365 -5.47 1.50 -16.82
N ASN A 366 -4.28 2.07 -16.79
CA ASN A 366 -3.31 2.05 -17.88
C ASN A 366 -3.87 2.55 -19.23
N ASN A 367 -4.79 3.53 -19.21
CA ASN A 367 -5.46 4.07 -20.40
C ASN A 367 -6.12 2.98 -21.29
N LYS A 368 -6.62 1.90 -20.67
CA LYS A 368 -7.27 0.79 -21.39
C LYS A 368 -8.79 0.91 -21.27
N PRO A 369 -9.53 1.05 -22.38
CA PRO A 369 -10.99 1.13 -22.34
C PRO A 369 -11.65 -0.04 -21.58
N ASP A 370 -11.15 -1.26 -21.77
CA ASP A 370 -11.69 -2.47 -21.14
C ASP A 370 -11.45 -2.56 -19.62
N SER A 371 -10.62 -1.67 -19.08
CA SER A 371 -10.35 -1.59 -17.64
C SER A 371 -11.25 -0.58 -16.92
N LYS A 372 -12.07 0.17 -17.67
CA LYS A 372 -12.99 1.15 -17.09
C LYS A 372 -14.02 0.44 -16.21
N LYS A 373 -14.13 0.92 -14.97
CA LYS A 373 -15.06 0.39 -13.98
C LYS A 373 -15.71 1.53 -13.21
N THR A 374 -17.03 1.56 -13.22
CA THR A 374 -17.82 2.37 -12.31
C THR A 374 -17.55 1.94 -10.87
N ILE A 375 -17.05 2.86 -10.05
CA ILE A 375 -16.86 2.65 -8.62
C ILE A 375 -18.18 2.91 -7.89
N VAL A 376 -18.82 4.06 -8.16
CA VAL A 376 -20.01 4.55 -7.48
C VAL A 376 -20.68 5.68 -8.26
N PHE A 377 -21.93 6.00 -7.94
CA PHE A 377 -22.57 7.26 -8.31
C PHE A 377 -22.62 8.17 -7.09
N ALA A 378 -21.89 9.27 -7.11
CA ALA A 378 -21.81 10.24 -6.04
C ALA A 378 -22.81 11.39 -6.23
N ASP A 379 -23.20 12.03 -5.13
CA ASP A 379 -23.98 13.26 -5.18
C ASP A 379 -23.10 14.40 -5.73
N LYS A 380 -23.55 15.00 -6.83
CA LYS A 380 -22.86 16.06 -7.57
C LYS A 380 -22.70 17.35 -6.79
N THR A 381 -23.42 17.51 -5.69
CA THR A 381 -23.27 18.66 -4.77
C THR A 381 -22.15 18.47 -3.75
N GLN A 382 -21.62 17.25 -3.60
CA GLN A 382 -20.59 16.94 -2.62
C GLN A 382 -19.20 17.09 -3.24
N THR A 383 -18.32 17.76 -2.49
CA THR A 383 -16.88 17.74 -2.74
C THR A 383 -16.28 16.56 -1.99
N LEU A 384 -15.44 15.75 -2.66
CA LEU A 384 -14.97 14.49 -2.09
C LEU A 384 -13.44 14.43 -2.03
N TYR A 385 -12.91 14.10 -0.85
CA TYR A 385 -11.51 13.80 -0.60
C TYR A 385 -11.24 12.30 -0.83
N PRO A 386 -10.35 11.95 -1.77
CA PRO A 386 -9.90 10.59 -1.94
C PRO A 386 -9.00 10.13 -0.78
N PHE A 387 -9.15 8.87 -0.38
CA PHE A 387 -8.26 8.23 0.56
C PHE A 387 -8.02 6.76 0.23
N PHE A 388 -6.92 6.24 0.75
CA PHE A 388 -6.55 4.83 0.67
C PHE A 388 -6.46 4.25 2.09
N PHE A 389 -6.96 3.04 2.26
CA PHE A 389 -6.65 2.23 3.44
C PHE A 389 -5.67 1.14 3.02
N MET A 390 -4.39 1.39 3.27
CA MET A 390 -3.30 0.55 2.76
C MET A 390 -3.12 -0.69 3.63
N ASN A 391 -4.03 -1.66 3.58
CA ASN A 391 -3.89 -2.94 4.29
C ASN A 391 -3.69 -4.16 3.37
N GLY A 392 -3.62 -3.93 2.06
CA GLY A 392 -3.50 -4.97 1.05
C GLY A 392 -2.18 -4.94 0.29
N ARG A 393 -2.25 -5.43 -0.96
CA ARG A 393 -1.14 -5.59 -1.88
C ARG A 393 -0.46 -4.26 -2.19
N ILE A 394 -1.21 -3.16 -2.29
CA ILE A 394 -0.60 -1.86 -2.58
C ILE A 394 0.20 -1.41 -1.35
N THR A 395 1.52 -1.34 -1.50
CA THR A 395 2.46 -0.94 -0.44
C THR A 395 3.10 0.41 -0.70
N SER A 396 3.14 0.88 -1.95
CA SER A 396 3.59 2.23 -2.27
C SER A 396 2.94 2.76 -3.53
N LEU A 397 2.61 4.04 -3.54
CA LEU A 397 2.07 4.75 -4.69
C LEU A 397 2.52 6.22 -4.71
N SER A 398 2.48 6.85 -5.88
CA SER A 398 2.77 8.26 -6.09
C SER A 398 1.63 8.97 -6.81
N LEU A 399 1.38 10.22 -6.45
CA LEU A 399 0.45 11.08 -7.18
C LEU A 399 1.12 11.62 -8.45
N ILE A 400 0.35 11.67 -9.54
CA ILE A 400 0.81 12.25 -10.82
C ILE A 400 0.30 13.68 -10.93
N GLY A 401 -1.00 13.88 -10.71
CA GLY A 401 -1.62 15.20 -10.81
C GLY A 401 -3.12 15.13 -11.07
N LEU A 402 -3.70 16.31 -11.29
CA LEU A 402 -5.12 16.52 -11.48
C LEU A 402 -5.39 17.34 -12.74
N VAL A 403 -6.35 16.90 -13.54
CA VAL A 403 -7.06 17.76 -14.51
C VAL A 403 -8.30 18.27 -13.79
N ALA A 404 -8.42 19.58 -13.60
CA ALA A 404 -9.57 20.17 -12.94
C ALA A 404 -10.07 21.39 -13.69
N GLU A 405 -11.31 21.30 -14.19
CA GLU A 405 -11.95 22.33 -15.00
C GLU A 405 -12.68 23.40 -14.16
N ASN A 406 -13.17 23.05 -12.97
CA ASN A 406 -13.93 23.97 -12.12
C ASN A 406 -13.17 24.31 -10.83
N LEU A 407 -12.59 25.51 -10.78
CA LEU A 407 -12.17 26.17 -9.55
C LEU A 407 -13.39 26.80 -8.85
N MET A 408 -14.38 26.00 -8.45
CA MET A 408 -15.18 26.48 -7.32
C MET A 408 -14.29 26.38 -6.10
N ASN A 409 -13.92 27.55 -5.55
CA ASN A 409 -13.31 27.65 -4.23
C ASN A 409 -14.14 26.77 -3.30
N ILE A 410 -13.54 25.66 -2.87
CA ILE A 410 -14.10 24.76 -1.87
C ILE A 410 -14.22 25.62 -0.62
N ILE A 411 -15.42 26.14 -0.35
CA ILE A 411 -15.75 26.71 0.95
C ILE A 411 -15.95 25.51 1.86
N ASP A 412 -14.84 24.86 2.24
CA ASP A 412 -14.81 24.13 3.49
C ASP A 412 -15.07 25.17 4.57
N ASP A 413 -16.13 24.99 5.36
CA ASP A 413 -16.23 25.62 6.67
C ASP A 413 -15.65 24.61 7.68
N PRO A 414 -14.37 24.74 8.08
CA PRO A 414 -13.74 23.79 9.00
C PRO A 414 -14.46 23.76 10.35
N ALA A 415 -15.09 24.86 10.76
CA ALA A 415 -15.85 24.91 12.01
C ALA A 415 -17.14 24.08 11.92
N LYS A 416 -17.76 23.99 10.74
CA LYS A 416 -18.88 23.07 10.50
C LYS A 416 -18.43 21.60 10.55
N GLN A 417 -17.33 21.25 9.88
CA GLN A 417 -16.81 19.88 9.90
C GLN A 417 -16.36 19.44 11.31
N ALA A 418 -15.78 20.35 12.11
CA ALA A 418 -15.41 20.06 13.50
C ALA A 418 -16.64 19.67 14.33
N ARG A 419 -17.70 20.49 14.26
CA ARG A 419 -18.94 20.27 15.01
C ARG A 419 -19.67 18.97 14.60
N MET A 420 -19.56 18.55 13.34
CA MET A 420 -20.08 17.25 12.89
C MET A 420 -19.29 16.08 13.50
N ILE A 421 -17.95 16.17 13.51
CA ILE A 421 -17.07 15.15 14.10
C ILE A 421 -17.29 15.03 15.62
N ASP A 422 -17.45 16.17 16.30
CA ASP A 422 -17.65 16.24 17.74
C ASP A 422 -19.11 15.88 18.15
N GLY A 423 -19.98 15.62 17.17
CA GLY A 423 -21.37 15.18 17.38
C GLY A 423 -22.32 16.28 17.86
N GLU A 424 -21.92 17.55 17.75
CA GLU A 424 -22.69 18.72 18.22
C GLU A 424 -23.85 19.11 17.29
N ILE A 425 -23.89 18.60 16.06
CA ILE A 425 -24.93 18.87 15.06
C ILE A 425 -25.57 17.54 14.63
N ASP A 426 -26.91 17.50 14.61
CA ASP A 426 -27.70 16.42 14.01
C ASP A 426 -28.12 16.81 12.58
N ASP A 427 -27.72 16.04 11.58
CA ASP A 427 -28.02 16.31 10.17
C ASP A 427 -29.52 16.24 9.86
N SER A 428 -30.29 15.55 10.71
CA SER A 428 -31.76 15.52 10.62
C SER A 428 -32.39 16.91 10.77
N ASP A 429 -31.68 17.83 11.43
CA ASP A 429 -32.10 19.19 11.69
C ASP A 429 -31.53 20.20 10.68
N LEU A 430 -30.80 19.82 9.64
CA LEU A 430 -30.20 20.75 8.67
C LEU A 430 -31.01 20.88 7.38
N CYS A 431 -31.04 22.08 6.80
CA CYS A 431 -31.70 22.35 5.53
C CYS A 431 -31.12 21.43 4.44
N PRO A 432 -31.93 20.60 3.76
CA PRO A 432 -31.43 19.64 2.76
C PRO A 432 -30.92 20.31 1.48
N ILE A 433 -31.18 21.61 1.30
CA ILE A 433 -30.75 22.37 0.12
C ILE A 433 -29.37 22.99 0.34
N CYS A 434 -29.18 23.71 1.46
CA CYS A 434 -27.91 24.39 1.72
C CYS A 434 -27.00 23.64 2.69
N CYS A 435 -27.51 22.66 3.41
CA CYS A 435 -26.82 21.90 4.46
C CYS A 435 -26.14 22.77 5.55
N GLU A 436 -26.41 24.07 5.61
CA GLU A 436 -25.69 25.04 6.45
C GLU A 436 -26.47 25.46 7.71
N ARG A 437 -27.78 25.63 7.55
CA ARG A 437 -28.65 26.22 8.58
C ARG A 437 -29.63 25.17 9.07
N LYS A 438 -30.01 25.23 10.35
CA LYS A 438 -31.09 24.40 10.87
C LYS A 438 -32.35 24.58 10.02
N VAL A 439 -33.12 23.50 9.85
CA VAL A 439 -34.44 23.53 9.23
C VAL A 439 -35.32 24.43 10.08
N THR A 440 -35.49 25.67 9.65
CA THR A 440 -36.37 26.65 10.30
C THR A 440 -37.75 26.71 9.66
N CYS A 441 -37.94 26.05 8.52
CA CYS A 441 -39.19 26.02 7.77
C CYS A 441 -39.38 24.67 7.07
N VAL A 442 -40.65 24.26 6.91
CA VAL A 442 -41.04 23.05 6.17
C VAL A 442 -41.93 23.47 5.02
N LEU A 443 -41.62 23.02 3.81
CA LEU A 443 -42.45 23.25 2.63
C LEU A 443 -43.50 22.14 2.52
N ILE A 444 -44.76 22.49 2.73
CA ILE A 444 -45.89 21.56 2.57
C ILE A 444 -46.64 21.96 1.28
N PRO A 445 -46.77 21.08 0.27
CA PRO A 445 -47.60 21.36 -0.89
C PRO A 445 -49.04 21.59 -0.45
N CYS A 446 -49.73 22.57 -1.06
CA CYS A 446 -51.01 23.11 -0.59
C CYS A 446 -52.22 22.15 -0.53
N GLY A 447 -52.03 20.83 -0.68
CA GLY A 447 -53.05 19.81 -0.38
C GLY A 447 -54.21 19.68 -1.39
N HIS A 448 -54.25 20.48 -2.46
CA HIS A 448 -55.32 20.44 -3.45
C HIS A 448 -55.04 19.42 -4.58
N LEU A 449 -55.11 18.11 -4.30
CA LEU A 449 -54.72 17.05 -5.25
C LEU A 449 -55.83 16.59 -6.21
N THR A 450 -57.06 17.10 -6.10
CA THR A 450 -58.19 16.69 -6.96
C THR A 450 -59.10 17.87 -7.31
N PHE A 451 -59.29 18.12 -8.60
CA PHE A 451 -60.14 19.20 -9.14
C PHE A 451 -61.19 18.64 -10.11
N CYS A 452 -62.35 19.28 -10.20
CA CYS A 452 -63.24 19.11 -11.36
C CYS A 452 -62.75 19.97 -12.54
N VAL A 453 -63.21 19.65 -13.76
CA VAL A 453 -62.74 20.27 -15.02
C VAL A 453 -62.89 21.79 -15.02
N GLU A 454 -63.97 22.32 -14.46
CA GLU A 454 -64.24 23.76 -14.40
C GLU A 454 -63.38 24.50 -13.35
N CYS A 455 -63.04 23.83 -12.25
CA CYS A 455 -62.16 24.39 -11.21
C CYS A 455 -60.69 24.33 -11.60
N ARG A 456 -60.28 23.35 -12.41
CA ARG A 456 -58.92 23.24 -12.96
C ARG A 456 -58.52 24.52 -13.71
N ASP A 457 -59.39 25.01 -14.59
CA ASP A 457 -59.05 26.14 -15.46
C ASP A 457 -59.04 27.48 -14.70
N LYS A 458 -59.90 27.64 -13.68
CA LYS A 458 -59.83 28.77 -12.73
C LYS A 458 -58.60 28.72 -11.81
N TYR A 459 -58.14 27.52 -11.45
CA TYR A 459 -56.93 27.32 -10.65
C TYR A 459 -55.66 27.61 -11.47
N LYS A 460 -55.68 27.29 -12.77
CA LYS A 460 -54.60 27.58 -13.72
C LYS A 460 -54.31 29.08 -13.87
N GLU A 461 -55.33 29.93 -13.73
CA GLU A 461 -55.20 31.41 -13.80
C GLU A 461 -54.90 32.07 -12.44
N LYS A 462 -55.01 31.34 -11.32
CA LYS A 462 -54.69 31.83 -9.96
C LYS A 462 -53.52 31.04 -9.38
N ILE A 463 -52.32 31.37 -9.85
CA ILE A 463 -50.99 31.23 -9.23
C ILE A 463 -50.92 30.26 -8.03
N CYS A 464 -50.19 29.16 -8.20
CA CYS A 464 -49.47 28.50 -7.12
C CYS A 464 -47.95 28.64 -7.37
N GLU A 465 -47.47 29.89 -7.34
CA GLU A 465 -46.05 30.21 -7.14
C GLU A 465 -45.82 30.22 -5.63
N PHE A 466 -45.22 29.14 -5.11
CA PHE A 466 -44.63 29.01 -3.77
C PHE A 466 -45.32 29.77 -2.62
N ILE A 467 -46.30 29.15 -1.96
CA ILE A 467 -46.72 29.59 -0.62
C ILE A 467 -45.58 29.26 0.37
N VAL A 468 -44.84 30.31 0.77
CA VAL A 468 -43.93 30.30 1.92
C VAL A 468 -44.75 30.59 3.17
N PHE A 469 -45.06 29.57 3.97
CA PHE A 469 -45.38 29.79 5.39
C PHE A 469 -44.06 29.76 6.17
N ILE A 470 -43.52 30.94 6.52
CA ILE A 470 -42.51 31.02 7.59
C ILE A 470 -43.26 30.82 8.91
N LYS A 471 -43.34 29.59 9.39
CA LYS A 471 -43.65 29.36 10.80
C LYS A 471 -42.32 29.20 11.51
N GLN A 472 -41.87 30.25 12.19
CA GLN A 472 -40.76 30.17 13.12
C GLN A 472 -41.12 29.08 14.13
N ILE A 473 -40.37 27.98 14.16
CA ILE A 473 -40.51 26.98 15.22
C ILE A 473 -39.94 27.64 16.49
N SER A 474 -40.79 28.39 17.19
CA SER A 474 -40.56 28.67 18.60
C SER A 474 -40.79 27.34 19.32
N PHE A 475 -39.72 26.76 19.85
CA PHE A 475 -39.82 25.69 20.85
C PHE A 475 -40.76 26.19 21.94
N LEU A 476 -41.96 25.61 22.02
CA LEU A 476 -42.79 25.74 23.21
C LEU A 476 -42.13 24.85 24.25
N ASP A 477 -41.33 25.47 25.12
CA ASP A 477 -41.15 25.01 26.48
C ASP A 477 -42.54 24.94 27.14
N GLN A 478 -43.15 23.75 27.14
CA GLN A 478 -44.25 23.43 28.03
C GLN A 478 -44.15 21.99 28.53
N LYS A 479 -43.54 21.89 29.72
CA LYS A 479 -43.71 20.91 30.82
C LYS A 479 -43.54 19.43 30.56
#